data_AF-A0A950P4R9-F1
#
_entry.id   AF-A0A950P4R9-F1
#
_cell.length_a   1.000
_cell.length_b   1.000
_cell.length_c   1.000
_cell.angle_alpha   90.00
_cell.angle_beta   90.00
_cell.angle_gamma   90.00
#
_symmetry.space_group_name_H-M   'P 1'
#
loop_
_entity.id
_entity.type
_entity.pdbx_description
1 polymer ?
#
loop_
_entity_poly.entity_id
_entity_poly.type
_entity_poly.pdbx_seq_one_letter_code
_entity_poly.pdbx_strand_id
1 'polypeptide(L)'
;RLMLVLWHFADRWGRVTPRGIKIPLPLTHNLLGLVVGAHRPSVTSAIRSLTDAGHLQPCPHSQWLLCGEPPEELRGMHEYAARYDTPAPLEIRWPS
;
A
#
# COMPACT_ATOMS: atom_id res chain seq x y z
N ARG A 1 -8.83 -6.84 -4.33
CA ARG A 1 -7.44 -7.39 -4.31
C ARG A 1 -6.37 -6.33 -4.56
N LEU A 2 -6.38 -5.57 -5.66
CA LEU A 2 -5.38 -4.52 -5.90
C LEU A 2 -5.34 -3.46 -4.79
N MET A 3 -6.50 -3.01 -4.31
CA MET A 3 -6.61 -2.07 -3.19
C MET A 3 -5.91 -2.58 -1.92
N LEU A 4 -6.16 -3.82 -1.51
CA LEU A 4 -5.52 -4.44 -0.34
C LEU A 4 -4.00 -4.46 -0.48
N VAL A 5 -3.50 -4.84 -1.66
CA VAL A 5 -2.05 -4.84 -1.95
C VAL A 5 -1.46 -3.43 -1.84
N LEU A 6 -2.12 -2.42 -2.42
CA LEU A 6 -1.66 -1.04 -2.35
C LEU A 6 -1.62 -0.53 -0.90
N TRP A 7 -2.63 -0.87 -0.10
CA TRP A 7 -2.64 -0.54 1.32
C TRP A 7 -1.58 -1.30 2.13
N HIS A 8 -1.26 -2.56 1.80
CA HIS A 8 -0.10 -3.25 2.40
C HIS A 8 1.23 -2.56 2.06
N PHE A 9 1.38 -2.03 0.85
CA PHE A 9 2.54 -1.21 0.52
C PHE A 9 2.53 0.12 1.29
N ALA A 10 1.35 0.70 1.51
CA ALA A 10 1.19 1.93 2.27
C ALA A 10 1.46 1.76 3.77
N ASP A 11 1.11 0.63 4.36
CA ASP A 11 1.45 0.31 5.76
C ASP A 11 2.97 0.23 5.96
N ARG A 12 3.68 -0.42 5.04
CA ARG A 12 5.12 -0.69 5.19
C ARG A 12 6.04 0.41 4.68
N TRP A 13 5.63 1.14 3.65
CA TRP A 13 6.46 2.18 3.02
C TRP A 13 5.75 3.53 2.88
N GLY A 14 4.46 3.60 3.23
CA GLY A 14 3.66 4.79 3.03
C GLY A 14 4.09 5.93 3.93
N ARG A 15 3.97 7.15 3.41
CA ARG A 15 4.12 8.37 4.19
C ARG A 15 2.76 9.06 4.26
N VAL A 16 2.29 9.30 5.47
CA VAL A 16 1.06 10.06 5.70
C VAL A 16 1.28 11.50 5.26
N THR A 17 0.38 12.01 4.42
CA THR A 17 0.34 13.40 3.96
C THR A 17 -1.07 13.96 4.18
N PRO A 18 -1.25 15.30 4.22
CA PRO A 18 -2.58 15.89 4.34
C PRO A 18 -3.57 15.50 3.24
N ARG A 19 -3.08 14.96 2.12
CA ARG A 19 -3.89 14.52 0.97
C ARG A 19 -4.18 13.02 0.96
N GLY A 20 -3.58 12.25 1.86
CA GLY A 20 -3.64 10.78 1.87
C GLY A 20 -2.28 10.12 2.12
N ILE A 21 -2.15 8.83 1.84
CA ILE A 21 -0.90 8.08 2.06
C ILE A 21 -0.12 7.94 0.77
N LYS A 22 1.09 8.52 0.74
CA LYS A 22 1.98 8.44 -0.41
C LYS A 22 2.82 7.17 -0.33
N ILE A 23 2.77 6.35 -1.37
CA ILE A 23 3.65 5.18 -1.54
C ILE A 23 4.89 5.62 -2.36
N PRO A 24 6.09 5.70 -1.76
CA PRO A 24 7.28 6.20 -2.44
C PRO A 24 7.97 5.14 -3.32
N LEU A 25 7.23 4.15 -3.81
CA LEU A 25 7.75 3.07 -4.65
C LEU A 25 7.30 3.29 -6.10
N PRO A 26 8.16 2.99 -7.10
CA PRO A 26 7.80 3.05 -8.50
C PRO A 26 6.94 1.83 -8.88
N LEU A 27 5.67 1.85 -8.46
CA LEU A 27 4.72 0.78 -8.72
C LEU A 27 4.14 0.93 -10.13
N THR A 28 4.93 0.51 -11.13
CA THR A 28 4.46 0.45 -12.51
C THR A 28 3.31 -0.57 -12.66
N HIS A 29 2.46 -0.39 -13.67
CA HIS A 29 1.36 -1.33 -13.94
C HIS A 29 1.86 -2.77 -14.15
N ASN A 30 3.09 -2.95 -14.66
CA ASN A 30 3.69 -4.27 -14.83
C ASN A 30 4.00 -4.93 -13.48
N LEU A 31 4.64 -4.19 -12.58
CA LEU A 31 4.97 -4.68 -11.25
C LEU A 31 3.70 -4.99 -10.45
N LEU A 32 2.69 -4.14 -10.55
CA LEU A 32 1.39 -4.39 -9.94
C LEU A 32 0.74 -5.67 -10.47
N GLY A 33 0.80 -5.91 -11.79
CA GLY A 33 0.38 -7.16 -12.42
C GLY A 33 1.02 -8.41 -11.82
N LEU A 34 2.34 -8.36 -11.60
CA LEU A 34 3.08 -9.45 -10.96
C LEU A 34 2.66 -9.65 -9.50
N VAL A 35 2.54 -8.57 -8.73
CA VAL A 35 2.20 -8.66 -7.29
C VAL A 35 0.79 -9.17 -7.04
N VAL A 36 -0.19 -8.76 -7.86
CA VAL A 36 -1.57 -9.25 -7.71
C VAL A 36 -1.80 -10.61 -8.38
N GLY A 37 -0.79 -11.17 -9.06
CA GLY A 37 -0.90 -12.43 -9.80
C GLY A 37 -1.91 -12.37 -10.94
N ALA A 38 -2.09 -11.20 -11.56
CA ALA A 38 -3.17 -10.95 -12.52
C ALA A 38 -2.63 -10.56 -13.90
N HIS A 39 -3.29 -11.03 -14.97
CA HIS A 39 -2.95 -10.66 -16.35
C HIS A 39 -3.20 -9.15 -16.59
N ARG A 40 -2.26 -8.46 -17.26
CA ARG A 40 -2.23 -6.99 -17.53
C ARG A 40 -3.56 -6.29 -17.87
N PRO A 41 -4.52 -6.84 -18.64
CA PRO A 41 -5.80 -6.16 -18.88
C PRO A 41 -6.61 -5.92 -17.60
N SER A 42 -6.46 -6.76 -16.57
CA SER A 42 -7.20 -6.61 -15.30
C SER A 42 -6.63 -5.49 -14.41
N VAL A 43 -5.31 -5.31 -14.40
CA VAL A 43 -4.64 -4.33 -13.53
C VAL A 43 -4.84 -2.91 -14.03
N THR A 44 -4.69 -2.67 -15.33
CA THR A 44 -4.91 -1.33 -15.89
C THR A 44 -6.35 -0.87 -15.68
N SER A 45 -7.33 -1.76 -15.90
CA SER A 45 -8.74 -1.46 -15.66
C SER A 45 -9.03 -1.21 -14.18
N ALA A 46 -8.47 -2.03 -13.27
CA ALA A 46 -8.62 -1.81 -11.84
C ALA A 46 -7.99 -0.49 -11.37
N ILE A 47 -6.79 -0.14 -11.84
CA ILE A 47 -6.13 1.14 -11.54
C ILE A 47 -7.01 2.30 -12.03
N ARG A 48 -7.53 2.19 -13.25
CA ARG A 48 -8.41 3.22 -13.82
C ARG A 48 -9.67 3.38 -12.97
N SER A 49 -10.37 2.30 -12.64
CA SER A 49 -11.56 2.35 -11.79
C SER A 49 -11.28 2.97 -10.41
N LEU A 50 -10.14 2.65 -9.79
CA LEU A 50 -9.74 3.22 -8.50
C LEU A 50 -9.38 4.70 -8.58
N THR A 51 -8.83 5.13 -9.72
CA THR A 51 -8.50 6.53 -9.98
C THR A 51 -9.76 7.35 -10.25
N ASP A 52 -10.69 6.81 -11.03
CA ASP A 52 -11.99 7.42 -11.34
C ASP A 52 -12.85 7.58 -10.09
N ALA A 53 -12.81 6.58 -9.20
CA ALA A 53 -13.45 6.62 -7.87
C ALA A 53 -12.73 7.53 -6.86
N GLY A 54 -11.58 8.14 -7.23
CA GLY A 54 -10.84 9.07 -6.39
C GLY A 54 -10.05 8.43 -5.25
N HIS A 55 -9.96 7.10 -5.17
CA HIS A 55 -9.20 6.39 -4.14
C HIS A 55 -7.70 6.32 -4.41
N LEU A 56 -7.30 6.51 -5.65
CA LEU A 56 -5.92 6.41 -6.09
C LEU A 56 -5.57 7.62 -6.96
N GLN A 57 -4.47 8.30 -6.68
CA GLN A 57 -3.95 9.38 -7.51
C GLN A 57 -2.54 9.06 -7.99
N PRO A 58 -2.27 9.13 -9.31
CA PRO A 58 -0.92 8.98 -9.82
C PRO A 58 -0.06 10.16 -9.38
N CYS A 59 1.17 9.86 -8.98
CA CYS A 59 2.19 10.83 -8.60
C CYS A 59 3.41 10.73 -9.55
N PRO A 60 4.28 11.76 -9.57
CA PRO A 60 5.54 11.71 -10.31
C PRO A 60 6.37 10.47 -9.97
N HIS A 61 7.21 10.01 -10.89
CA HIS A 61 8.09 8.84 -10.72
C HIS A 61 7.35 7.50 -10.52
N SER A 62 6.17 7.33 -11.11
CA SER A 62 5.33 6.11 -10.96
C SER A 62 4.95 5.82 -9.50
N GLN A 63 4.86 6.87 -8.68
CA GLN A 63 4.40 6.80 -7.30
C GLN A 63 2.87 6.88 -7.26
N TRP A 64 2.31 6.50 -6.12
CA TRP A 64 0.86 6.56 -5.91
C TRP A 64 0.53 7.24 -4.60
N LEU A 65 -0.56 7.99 -4.62
CA LEU A 65 -1.21 8.53 -3.43
C LEU A 65 -2.52 7.78 -3.24
N LEU A 66 -2.67 7.12 -2.09
CA LEU A 66 -3.94 6.56 -1.66
C LEU A 66 -4.75 7.63 -0.96
N CYS A 67 -5.97 7.83 -1.44
CA CYS A 67 -6.89 8.83 -0.93
C CYS A 67 -8.06 8.14 -0.22
N GLY A 68 -8.45 8.67 0.94
CA GLY A 68 -9.51 8.12 1.78
C GLY A 68 -8.99 7.18 2.88
N GLU A 69 -9.93 6.48 3.51
CA GLU A 69 -9.67 5.57 4.63
C GLU A 69 -9.34 4.15 4.13
N PRO A 70 -8.54 3.39 4.88
CA PRO A 70 -8.33 1.97 4.59
C PRO A 70 -9.67 1.24 4.60
N PRO A 71 -9.91 0.31 3.65
CA PRO A 71 -11.12 -0.51 3.65
C PRO A 71 -11.24 -1.26 4.98
N GLU A 72 -12.46 -1.53 5.43
CA GLU A 72 -12.73 -2.15 6.74
C GLU A 72 -11.94 -3.45 6.98
N GLU A 73 -11.72 -4.24 5.92
CA GLU A 73 -10.88 -5.45 5.93
C GLU A 73 -9.46 -5.21 6.46
N LEU A 74 -8.90 -4.01 6.25
CA LEU A 74 -7.58 -3.61 6.73
C LEU A 74 -7.61 -2.83 8.03
N ARG A 75 -8.75 -2.24 8.42
CA ARG A 75 -8.90 -1.59 9.74
C ARG A 75 -8.60 -2.59 10.87
N GLY A 76 -9.10 -3.82 10.74
CA GLY A 76 -8.79 -4.92 11.68
C GLY A 76 -7.31 -5.35 11.68
N MET A 77 -6.59 -5.22 10.56
CA MET A 77 -5.15 -5.51 10.48
C MET A 77 -4.29 -4.38 11.07
N HIS A 78 -4.65 -3.11 10.83
CA HIS A 78 -3.98 -1.95 11.44
C HIS A 78 -4.20 -1.88 12.95
N GLU A 79 -5.40 -2.22 13.45
CA GLU A 79 -5.65 -2.33 14.90
C GLU A 79 -4.78 -3.42 15.55
N TYR A 80 -4.35 -4.44 14.79
CA TYR A 80 -3.39 -5.45 15.24
C TYR A 80 -1.95 -4.91 15.23
N ALA A 81 -1.54 -4.24 14.15
CA ALA A 81 -0.19 -3.68 14.00
C ALA A 81 0.10 -2.50 14.95
N ALA A 82 -0.87 -1.61 15.17
CA ALA A 82 -0.75 -0.48 16.09
C ALA A 82 -0.58 -0.92 17.56
N ARG A 83 -0.99 -2.15 17.92
CA ARG A 83 -0.72 -2.74 19.24
C ARG A 83 0.74 -3.22 19.40
N TYR A 84 1.51 -3.30 18.32
CA TYR A 84 2.92 -3.72 18.32
C TYR A 84 3.91 -2.57 18.04
N ASP A 85 3.46 -1.31 17.96
CA ASP A 85 4.33 -0.12 17.80
C ASP A 85 4.96 0.32 19.15
N THR A 86 5.56 -0.63 19.87
CA THR A 86 6.62 -0.31 20.82
C THR A 86 7.89 -0.90 20.22
N PRO A 87 8.93 -0.12 19.88
CA PRO A 87 10.21 -0.71 19.51
C PRO A 87 10.77 -1.40 20.76
N ALA A 88 10.52 -2.71 20.86
CA ALA A 88 11.26 -3.54 21.79
C ALA A 88 12.75 -3.44 21.39
N PRO A 89 13.66 -3.08 22.31
CA PRO A 89 15.07 -3.08 22.01
C PRO A 89 15.49 -4.52 21.69
N LEU A 90 15.78 -4.76 20.42
CA LEU A 90 16.25 -6.05 19.90
C LEU A 90 17.71 -6.27 20.29
N GLU A 91 17.95 -6.63 21.56
CA GLU A 91 19.14 -7.38 21.97
C GLU A 91 18.99 -8.83 21.47
N ILE A 92 19.21 -9.04 20.17
CA ILE A 92 19.42 -10.39 19.63
C ILE A 92 20.94 -10.59 19.57
N ARG A 93 21.48 -11.12 20.66
CA ARG A 93 22.82 -11.71 20.71
C ARG A 93 22.77 -13.03 19.95
N TRP A 94 23.30 -13.05 18.73
CA TRP A 94 23.48 -14.28 17.95
C TRP A 94 24.62 -15.11 18.56
N PRO A 95 24.44 -16.42 18.86
CA PRO A 95 25.52 -17.27 19.36
C PRO A 95 26.53 -17.59 18.24
N SER A 96 27.81 -17.67 18.64
CA SER A 96 29.02 -17.83 17.83
C SER A 96 29.09 -19.12 17.01
#